data_AF-A0A2I0B128-F1
#
_entry.id   AF-A0A2I0B128-F1
#
_cell.length_a   1.000
_cell.length_b   1.000
_cell.length_c   1.000
_cell.angle_alpha   90.00
_cell.angle_beta   90.00
_cell.angle_gamma   90.00
#
_symmetry.space_group_name_H-M   'P 1'
#
loop_
_entity.id
_entity.type
_entity.pdbx_description
1 polymer ?
#
loop_
_entity_poly.entity_id
_entity_poly.type
_entity_poly.pdbx_seq_one_letter_code
_entity_poly.pdbx_strand_id
1 'polypeptide(L)'
;MASFLLPSSLFLLLLFLLFSTPAASWLPKKPPPLSSGEAPLPCLKTHAESLNWNPKGQIRVLGMIATQMADEEHAKEWKQVNGKLMPPKAKLVFREVMSVQRITCADNNKTISFALEIRADMGFEEGVLHANLYVDPSAAFRLGLWMYVTA
;
A
#
# COMPACT_ATOMS: atom_id res chain seq x y z
N MET A 1 -61.97 -8.87 -21.56
CA MET A 1 -61.14 -9.65 -20.61
C MET A 1 -59.70 -9.27 -20.83
N ALA A 2 -59.07 -8.79 -19.76
CA ALA A 2 -57.69 -8.34 -19.75
C ALA A 2 -56.72 -9.50 -19.97
N SER A 3 -55.60 -9.23 -20.65
CA SER A 3 -54.27 -9.70 -20.24
C SER A 3 -53.20 -8.98 -21.06
N PHE A 4 -52.77 -7.85 -20.50
CA PHE A 4 -51.48 -7.24 -20.80
C PHE A 4 -50.39 -8.16 -20.26
N LEU A 5 -49.66 -8.85 -21.14
CA LEU A 5 -48.48 -9.61 -20.77
C LEU A 5 -47.22 -8.81 -21.11
N LEU A 6 -46.56 -8.36 -20.04
CA LEU A 6 -45.10 -8.27 -19.85
C LEU A 6 -44.33 -7.08 -20.48
N PRO A 7 -44.18 -5.97 -19.73
CA PRO A 7 -43.01 -5.10 -19.81
C PRO A 7 -41.88 -5.52 -18.84
N SER A 8 -42.05 -6.60 -18.05
CA SER A 8 -41.13 -6.94 -16.95
C SER A 8 -39.82 -7.61 -17.38
N SER A 9 -39.75 -8.24 -18.56
CA SER A 9 -38.52 -8.90 -19.02
C SER A 9 -37.46 -7.92 -19.53
N LEU A 10 -37.89 -6.81 -20.15
CA LEU A 10 -37.01 -5.74 -20.61
C LEU A 10 -36.38 -4.98 -19.42
N PHE A 11 -37.12 -4.83 -18.33
CA PHE A 11 -36.61 -4.20 -17.11
C PHE A 11 -35.51 -5.03 -16.43
N LEU A 12 -35.64 -6.36 -16.44
CA LEU A 12 -34.63 -7.28 -15.90
C LEU A 12 -33.33 -7.29 -16.74
N LEU A 13 -33.44 -7.18 -18.07
CA LEU A 13 -32.28 -7.04 -18.96
C LEU A 13 -31.53 -5.72 -18.75
N LEU A 14 -32.26 -4.63 -18.53
CA LEU A 14 -31.68 -3.31 -18.26
C LEU A 14 -30.97 -3.27 -16.89
N LEU A 15 -31.52 -3.95 -15.90
CA LEU A 15 -30.90 -4.16 -14.59
C LEU A 15 -29.58 -4.96 -14.72
N PHE A 16 -29.57 -6.05 -15.49
CA PHE A 16 -28.34 -6.83 -15.70
C PHE A 16 -27.25 -6.03 -16.41
N LEU A 17 -27.59 -5.15 -17.36
CA LEU A 17 -26.63 -4.27 -18.05
C LEU A 17 -26.05 -3.18 -17.15
N LEU A 18 -26.82 -2.64 -16.20
CA LEU A 18 -26.34 -1.64 -15.24
C LEU A 18 -25.40 -2.23 -14.19
N PHE A 19 -25.62 -3.48 -13.77
CA PHE A 19 -24.82 -4.15 -12.73
C PHE A 19 -23.62 -4.94 -13.27
N SER A 20 -23.42 -5.01 -14.58
CA SER A 20 -22.33 -5.78 -15.21
C SER A 20 -21.12 -4.94 -15.62
N THR A 21 -21.06 -3.66 -15.24
CA THR A 21 -19.82 -2.90 -15.31
C THR A 21 -18.92 -3.33 -14.15
N PRO A 22 -17.78 -4.00 -14.44
CA PRO A 22 -17.00 -4.63 -13.40
C PRO A 22 -16.35 -3.55 -12.54
N ALA A 23 -16.33 -3.79 -11.23
CA ALA A 23 -15.54 -3.07 -10.25
C ALA A 23 -14.02 -3.02 -10.58
N ALA A 24 -13.59 -3.62 -11.68
CA ALA A 24 -12.23 -3.68 -12.20
C ALA A 24 -11.74 -2.38 -12.88
N SER A 25 -12.57 -1.35 -13.08
CA SER A 25 -12.09 -0.07 -13.65
C SER A 25 -11.46 0.88 -12.64
N TRP A 26 -11.55 0.57 -11.34
CA TRP A 26 -11.15 1.48 -10.27
C TRP A 26 -9.79 1.16 -9.66
N LEU A 27 -9.27 -0.03 -9.93
CA LEU A 27 -7.92 -0.40 -9.54
C LEU A 27 -6.95 0.21 -10.55
N PRO A 28 -5.86 0.85 -10.09
CA PRO A 28 -4.84 1.32 -11.01
C PRO A 28 -4.31 0.12 -11.81
N LYS A 29 -4.48 0.17 -13.14
CA LYS A 29 -4.02 -0.89 -14.09
C LYS A 29 -2.51 -1.17 -14.03
N LYS A 30 -1.76 -0.37 -13.30
CA LYS A 30 -0.32 -0.48 -13.11
C LYS A 30 -0.02 -0.29 -11.63
N PRO A 31 0.93 -1.06 -11.08
CA PRO A 31 1.41 -0.81 -9.73
C PRO A 31 1.84 0.66 -9.63
N PRO A 32 1.66 1.30 -8.45
CA PRO A 32 2.17 2.64 -8.25
C PRO A 32 3.67 2.67 -8.64
N PRO A 33 4.12 3.68 -9.39
CA PRO A 33 5.54 3.81 -9.71
C PRO A 33 6.35 3.79 -8.42
N LEU A 34 7.60 3.29 -8.49
CA LEU A 34 8.53 3.42 -7.37
C LEU A 34 8.59 4.88 -6.94
N SER A 35 8.04 5.16 -5.76
CA SER A 35 7.95 6.52 -5.24
C SER A 35 9.36 7.05 -4.98
N SER A 36 9.61 8.30 -5.34
CA SER A 36 10.94 8.93 -5.29
C SER A 36 11.36 9.34 -3.87
N GLY A 37 11.02 8.55 -2.85
CA GLY A 37 11.45 8.79 -1.48
C GLY A 37 12.95 9.07 -1.48
N GLU A 38 13.34 10.23 -0.93
CA GLU A 38 14.75 10.65 -0.88
C GLU A 38 15.58 9.48 -0.36
N ALA A 39 16.52 9.01 -1.20
CA ALA A 39 17.49 8.04 -0.76
C ALA A 39 18.28 8.69 0.40
N PRO A 40 18.39 8.04 1.57
CA PRO A 40 19.30 8.51 2.58
C PRO A 40 20.70 8.59 2.00
N LEU A 41 21.52 9.46 2.59
CA LEU A 41 22.95 9.55 2.30
C LEU A 41 23.54 8.13 2.22
N PRO A 42 24.26 7.80 1.13
CA PRO A 42 24.75 6.44 0.91
C PRO A 42 25.71 6.08 2.04
N CYS A 43 25.31 5.13 2.87
CA CYS A 43 26.19 4.54 3.85
C CYS A 43 27.26 3.70 3.13
N LEU A 44 28.54 3.86 3.47
CA LEU A 44 29.63 3.13 2.81
C LEU A 44 29.66 1.66 3.25
N LYS A 45 29.20 1.36 4.48
CA LYS A 45 29.08 -0.01 5.01
C LYS A 45 27.77 -0.23 5.76
N THR A 46 26.93 -1.13 5.26
CA THR A 46 25.67 -1.50 5.91
C THR A 46 25.74 -2.89 6.55
N HIS A 47 25.05 -3.05 7.67
CA HIS A 47 24.76 -4.35 8.27
C HIS A 47 23.25 -4.58 8.22
N ALA A 48 22.83 -5.72 7.67
CA ALA A 48 21.44 -6.13 7.62
C ALA A 48 21.22 -7.32 8.54
N GLU A 49 20.22 -7.22 9.41
CA GLU A 49 19.83 -8.26 10.35
C GLU A 49 18.34 -8.55 10.19
N SER A 50 18.01 -9.81 9.91
CA SER A 50 16.62 -10.25 9.94
C SER A 50 16.14 -10.27 11.39
N LEU A 51 15.11 -9.49 11.71
CA LEU A 51 14.53 -9.52 13.04
C LEU A 51 13.55 -10.69 13.14
N ASN A 52 13.65 -11.47 14.22
CA ASN A 52 12.69 -12.53 14.48
C ASN A 52 11.29 -11.94 14.65
N TRP A 53 10.34 -12.47 13.87
CA TRP A 53 8.96 -12.01 13.85
C TRP A 53 8.31 -12.16 15.23
N ASN A 54 7.82 -11.04 15.77
CA ASN A 54 7.03 -11.01 16.99
C ASN A 54 5.64 -10.42 16.70
N PRO A 55 4.58 -11.25 16.65
CA PRO A 55 3.23 -10.83 16.22
C PRO A 55 2.56 -9.80 17.13
N LYS A 56 3.02 -9.66 18.38
CA LYS A 56 2.48 -8.69 19.36
C LYS A 56 3.47 -7.55 19.65
N GLY A 57 4.57 -7.49 18.90
CA GLY A 57 5.71 -6.62 19.19
C GLY A 57 5.76 -5.33 18.38
N GLN A 58 6.83 -4.57 18.62
CA GLN A 58 7.19 -3.33 17.93
C GLN A 58 7.21 -3.47 16.40
N ILE A 59 7.47 -4.67 15.87
CA ILE A 59 7.47 -4.97 14.42
C ILE A 59 6.10 -4.68 13.79
N ARG A 60 5.00 -5.04 14.45
CA ARG A 60 3.65 -4.75 13.95
C ARG A 60 3.40 -3.25 13.85
N VAL A 61 3.89 -2.49 14.83
CA VAL A 61 3.78 -1.02 14.84
C VAL A 61 4.56 -0.41 13.67
N LEU A 62 5.78 -0.90 13.40
CA LEU A 62 6.56 -0.46 12.23
C LEU A 62 5.83 -0.73 10.91
N GLY A 63 5.21 -1.90 10.77
CA GLY A 63 4.41 -2.23 9.59
C GLY A 63 3.20 -1.32 9.42
N MET A 64 2.48 -1.01 10.50
CA MET A 64 1.35 -0.08 10.47
C MET A 64 1.78 1.33 10.09
N ILE A 65 2.88 1.84 10.67
CA ILE A 65 3.44 3.16 10.34
C ILE A 65 3.83 3.20 8.87
N ALA A 66 4.61 2.22 8.38
CA ALA A 66 5.04 2.18 6.98
C ALA A 66 3.85 2.13 6.02
N THR A 67 2.81 1.36 6.33
CA THR A 67 1.60 1.27 5.50
C THR A 67 0.84 2.61 5.47
N GLN A 68 0.69 3.27 6.62
CA GLN A 68 0.02 4.57 6.69
C GLN A 68 0.79 5.63 5.89
N MET A 69 2.11 5.70 6.05
CA MET A 69 2.92 6.66 5.30
C MET A 69 2.87 6.38 3.79
N ALA A 70 2.87 5.10 3.38
CA ALA A 70 2.71 4.73 1.99
C ALA A 70 1.31 5.08 1.45
N ASP A 71 0.24 4.95 2.24
CA ASP A 71 -1.12 5.40 1.87
C ASP A 71 -1.15 6.92 1.64
N GLU A 72 -0.48 7.69 2.51
CA GLU A 72 -0.40 9.14 2.39
C GLU A 72 0.37 9.58 1.14
N GLU A 73 1.51 8.95 0.83
CA GLU A 73 2.24 9.19 -0.43
C GLU A 73 1.44 8.75 -1.65
N HIS A 74 0.80 7.58 -1.60
CA HIS A 74 -0.06 7.10 -2.67
C HIS A 74 -1.22 8.07 -2.94
N ALA A 75 -1.84 8.63 -1.91
CA ALA A 75 -2.90 9.62 -2.05
C ALA A 75 -2.42 10.92 -2.71
N LYS A 76 -1.18 11.34 -2.42
CA LYS A 76 -0.55 12.50 -3.07
C LYS A 76 -0.31 12.23 -4.55
N GLU A 77 0.31 11.09 -4.88
CA GLU A 77 0.57 10.66 -6.26
C GLU A 77 -0.74 10.51 -7.05
N TRP A 78 -1.77 9.88 -6.45
CA TRP A 78 -3.09 9.75 -7.06
C TRP A 78 -3.67 11.11 -7.41
N LYS A 79 -3.60 12.08 -6.50
CA LYS A 79 -4.11 13.44 -6.73
C LYS A 79 -3.34 14.15 -7.83
N GLN A 80 -2.02 13.98 -7.89
CA GLN A 80 -1.19 14.56 -8.94
C GLN A 80 -1.54 14.00 -10.33
N VAL A 81 -1.73 12.68 -10.43
CA VAL A 81 -2.01 11.99 -11.70
C VAL A 81 -3.46 12.19 -12.16
N ASN A 82 -4.43 12.12 -11.24
CA ASN A 82 -5.85 12.10 -11.58
C ASN A 82 -6.56 13.45 -11.39
N GLY A 83 -5.90 14.45 -10.79
CA GLY A 83 -6.49 15.75 -10.45
C GLY A 83 -7.62 15.69 -9.41
N LYS A 84 -7.84 14.54 -8.77
CA LYS A 84 -8.93 14.29 -7.82
C LYS A 84 -8.40 13.63 -6.56
N LEU A 85 -9.12 13.79 -5.44
CA LEU A 85 -8.81 13.08 -4.21
C LEU A 85 -8.91 11.57 -4.42
N MET A 86 -8.01 10.84 -3.77
CA MET A 86 -8.01 9.38 -3.80
C MET A 86 -9.32 8.83 -3.20
N PRO A 87 -10.02 7.92 -3.87
CA PRO A 87 -11.23 7.34 -3.33
C PRO A 87 -10.92 6.49 -2.10
N PRO A 88 -11.82 6.39 -1.09
CA PRO A 88 -11.58 5.59 0.11
C PRO A 88 -11.28 4.11 -0.15
N LYS A 89 -11.77 3.57 -1.27
CA LYS A 89 -11.55 2.20 -1.70
C LYS A 89 -10.19 1.97 -2.35
N ALA A 90 -9.39 3.00 -2.62
CA ALA A 90 -8.03 2.85 -3.14
C ALA A 90 -6.97 2.99 -2.03
N LYS A 91 -7.41 2.98 -0.76
CA LYS A 91 -6.50 3.06 0.39
C LYS A 91 -5.75 1.76 0.62
N LEU A 92 -4.50 1.89 1.06
CA LEU A 92 -3.69 0.80 1.59
C LEU A 92 -4.14 0.44 3.01
N VAL A 93 -4.47 -0.84 3.22
CA VAL A 93 -4.91 -1.38 4.52
C VAL A 93 -3.91 -2.42 4.99
N PHE A 94 -3.28 -2.16 6.14
CA PHE A 94 -2.34 -3.08 6.79
C PHE A 94 -3.02 -4.40 7.19
N ARG A 95 -2.41 -5.53 6.86
CA ARG A 95 -2.82 -6.86 7.36
C ARG A 95 -1.79 -7.45 8.32
N GLU A 96 -0.60 -7.73 7.82
CA GLU A 96 0.46 -8.35 8.60
C GLU A 96 1.85 -8.01 8.05
N VAL A 97 2.85 -7.98 8.94
CA VAL A 97 4.26 -7.94 8.53
C VAL A 97 4.70 -9.36 8.23
N MET A 98 5.12 -9.61 6.99
CA MET A 98 5.65 -10.90 6.54
C MET A 98 7.14 -11.04 6.89
N SER A 99 7.93 -9.99 6.64
CA SER A 99 9.35 -9.98 6.94
C SER A 99 9.83 -8.58 7.30
N VAL A 100 10.91 -8.52 8.08
CA VAL A 100 11.56 -7.25 8.45
C VAL A 100 13.07 -7.45 8.54
N GLN A 101 13.81 -6.61 7.81
CA GLN A 101 15.26 -6.51 7.91
C GLN A 101 15.63 -5.17 8.50
N ARG A 102 16.32 -5.19 9.64
CA ARG A 102 16.94 -4.00 10.23
C ARG A 102 18.26 -3.77 9.52
N ILE A 103 18.42 -2.61 8.91
CA ILE A 103 19.63 -2.17 8.23
C ILE A 103 20.24 -1.03 9.04
N THR A 104 21.46 -1.21 9.54
CA THR A 104 22.21 -0.21 10.28
C THR A 104 23.44 0.25 9.50
N CYS A 105 23.76 1.54 9.61
CA CYS A 105 24.99 2.09 9.03
C CYS A 105 26.18 1.84 9.98
N ALA A 106 27.17 1.07 9.54
CA ALA A 106 28.31 0.65 10.36
C ALA A 106 29.25 1.81 10.72
N ASP A 107 29.32 2.84 9.87
CA ASP A 107 30.29 3.93 10.01
C ASP A 107 29.94 4.91 11.13
N ASN A 108 28.67 4.97 11.55
CA ASN A 108 28.24 5.89 12.60
C ASN A 108 27.10 5.40 13.51
N ASN A 109 26.55 4.19 13.30
CA ASN A 109 25.42 3.61 14.05
C ASN A 109 24.18 4.52 14.22
N LYS A 110 24.12 5.65 13.50
CA LYS A 110 23.11 6.69 13.69
C LYS A 110 21.90 6.52 12.80
N THR A 111 22.08 5.85 11.66
CA THR A 111 20.98 5.58 10.73
C THR A 111 20.55 4.13 10.88
N ILE A 112 19.35 3.95 11.43
CA ILE A 112 18.65 2.67 11.48
C ILE A 112 17.53 2.76 10.46
N SER A 113 17.45 1.76 9.59
CA SER A 113 16.34 1.62 8.65
C SER A 113 15.76 0.21 8.71
N PHE A 114 14.51 0.07 8.33
CA PHE A 114 13.80 -1.19 8.30
C PHE A 114 13.27 -1.41 6.89
N ALA A 115 13.75 -2.46 6.22
CA ALA A 115 13.10 -2.96 5.01
C ALA A 115 12.00 -3.93 5.44
N LEU A 116 10.76 -3.60 5.09
CA LEU A 116 9.55 -4.29 5.51
C LEU A 116 8.87 -4.91 4.29
N GLU A 117 8.46 -6.16 4.42
CA GLU A 117 7.48 -6.78 3.52
C GLU A 117 6.18 -6.97 4.30
N ILE A 118 5.12 -6.33 3.82
CA ILE A 118 3.86 -6.21 4.54
C ILE A 118 2.77 -6.73 3.61
N ARG A 119 2.01 -7.71 4.06
CA ARG A 119 0.75 -8.06 3.41
C ARG A 119 -0.24 -6.92 3.64
N ALA A 120 -0.77 -6.37 2.57
CA ALA A 120 -1.67 -5.23 2.59
C ALA A 120 -2.71 -5.34 1.48
N ASP A 121 -3.88 -4.73 1.73
CA ASP A 121 -4.94 -4.66 0.73
C ASP A 121 -4.98 -3.26 0.12
N MET A 122 -5.18 -3.19 -1.19
CA MET A 122 -5.53 -1.97 -1.90
C MET A 122 -6.93 -2.15 -2.49
N GLY A 123 -7.93 -1.69 -1.75
CA GLY A 123 -9.34 -1.90 -2.11
C GLY A 123 -9.81 -3.33 -1.96
N PHE A 124 -9.94 -4.04 -3.08
CA PHE A 124 -10.35 -5.46 -3.11
C PHE A 124 -9.21 -6.40 -3.47
N GLU A 125 -8.04 -5.86 -3.80
CA GLU A 125 -6.87 -6.66 -4.16
C GLU A 125 -5.97 -6.81 -2.93
N GLU A 126 -5.56 -8.05 -2.67
CA GLU A 126 -4.52 -8.39 -1.71
C GLU A 126 -3.16 -8.35 -2.42
N GLY A 127 -2.14 -7.89 -1.70
CA GLY A 127 -0.79 -7.79 -2.25
C GLY A 127 0.26 -7.60 -1.16
N VAL A 128 1.47 -7.32 -1.61
CA VAL A 128 2.64 -7.09 -0.76
C VAL A 128 3.12 -5.65 -0.95
N LEU A 129 3.14 -4.90 0.14
CA LEU A 129 3.80 -3.62 0.27
C LEU A 129 5.25 -3.86 0.71
N HIS A 130 6.19 -3.53 -0.17
CA HIS A 130 7.61 -3.42 0.18
C HIS A 130 7.88 -1.96 0.56
N ALA A 131 8.41 -1.72 1.77
CA ALA A 131 8.65 -0.36 2.25
C ALA A 131 9.95 -0.26 3.04
N ASN A 132 10.72 0.79 2.79
CA ASN A 132 11.85 1.17 3.64
C ASN A 132 11.43 2.26 4.63
N LEU A 133 11.62 2.01 5.92
CA LEU A 133 11.31 2.96 6.98
C LEU A 133 12.60 3.41 7.67
N TYR A 134 12.94 4.68 7.55
CA TYR A 134 14.10 5.28 8.22
C TYR A 134 13.70 5.80 9.59
N VAL A 135 14.56 5.53 10.59
CA VAL A 135 14.44 6.11 11.92
C VAL A 135 15.51 7.18 12.07
N ASP A 136 15.05 8.41 12.22
CA ASP A 136 15.89 9.55 12.51
C ASP A 136 16.38 9.49 13.97
N PRO A 137 17.59 9.98 14.30
CA PRO A 137 18.05 10.12 15.69
C PRO A 137 17.07 10.83 16.64
N SER A 138 16.18 11.67 16.10
CA SER A 138 15.08 12.32 16.83
C SER A 138 13.87 11.42 17.11
N ALA A 139 13.95 10.12 16.81
CA ALA A 139 12.86 9.14 16.84
C ALA A 139 11.70 9.43 15.87
N ALA A 140 11.92 10.30 14.88
CA ALA A 140 10.98 10.49 13.76
C ALA A 140 11.12 9.36 12.74
N PHE A 141 10.01 8.98 12.12
CA PHE A 141 9.98 8.03 11.01
C PHE A 141 9.91 8.76 9.67
N ARG A 142 10.71 8.32 8.69
CA ARG A 142 10.62 8.77 7.30
C ARG A 142 10.42 7.56 6.39
N LEU A 143 9.45 7.65 5.49
CA LEU A 143 9.26 6.64 4.45
C LEU A 143 10.29 6.86 3.35
N GLY A 144 11.01 5.79 3.00
CA GLY A 144 11.92 5.71 1.87
C GLY A 144 11.23 5.24 0.61
N LEU A 145 11.98 4.49 -0.19
CA LEU A 145 11.42 3.76 -1.32
C LEU A 145 10.34 2.79 -0.84
N TRP A 146 9.21 2.80 -1.53
CA TRP A 146 8.13 1.84 -1.33
C TRP A 146 7.53 1.43 -2.66
N MET A 147 6.93 0.25 -2.69
CA MET A 147 6.19 -0.27 -3.84
C MET A 147 5.13 -1.26 -3.37
N TYR A 148 3.98 -1.24 -4.03
CA TYR A 148 2.91 -2.21 -3.81
C TYR A 148 2.81 -3.16 -5.01
N VAL A 149 2.82 -4.46 -4.73
CA VAL A 149 2.75 -5.52 -5.74
C VAL A 149 1.52 -6.38 -5.47
N THR A 150 0.60 -6.42 -6.43
CA THR A 150 -0.57 -7.30 -6.42
C THR A 150 -0.15 -8.72 -6.79
N ALA A 151 -0.80 -9.73 -6.19
CA ALA A 151 -0.60 -11.14 -6.55
C ALA A 151 -1.24 -11.51 -7.89
#